data_AF-A0A5D3EA53-F1
#
_entry.id   AF-A0A5D3EA53-F1
#
_cell.length_a   1.000
_cell.length_b   1.000
_cell.length_c   1.000
_cell.angle_alpha   90.00
_cell.angle_beta   90.00
_cell.angle_gamma   90.00
#
_symmetry.space_group_name_H-M   'P 1'
#
loop_
_entity.id
_entity.type
_entity.pdbx_description
1 polymer ?
#
loop_
_entity_poly.entity_id
_entity_poly.type
_entity_poly.pdbx_seq_one_letter_code
_entity_poly.pdbx_strand_id
1 'polypeptide(L)'
;MSKKLVDVSKLNEALVIYDKALRALPFATLQEVAAILGLNVMDLQGKHSLINERRHAGGTQSYKIGKDFRLTEKLLGYEPSLIEPKDVVCITKENSQKYDDNELLIIGGKPVSNIDKKHPLETRVAFALVRSHIEDIVYVLYHSERDDDSTSPSGAFDGFYTKIDMLITKGNVNAARGNFAPSGVFLMPTSETDFAAYENLVEWIGGANTYLRSSRSGIPQLQCAETVLKAARAALRNKLRMQEYPSMQRMIELLREDAMCPALEIVTHEALGQGSRLVLQKKGNLDVAFNTQAASKFCQIRNIYEDPNEWQFWLQSGYDTRVRDWHEKVFRCNEQKNEALDLAGDYCQTGGVQVNITGTEKGAWSIEGKAAKRGSGQCIIGLKPGKHTIVFDEVSSKTKPQNIQVTVVAGEVKTETGKYT
;
A
#
# COMPACT_ATOMS: atom_id res chain seq x y z
N MET A 1 -19.25 28.65 -34.09
CA MET A 1 -18.59 27.46 -33.50
C MET A 1 -18.15 27.84 -32.09
N SER A 2 -18.77 27.26 -31.06
CA SER A 2 -18.30 27.44 -29.68
C SER A 2 -16.85 26.98 -29.61
N LYS A 3 -15.97 27.85 -29.15
CA LYS A 3 -14.54 27.61 -29.10
C LYS A 3 -14.31 26.61 -27.97
N LYS A 4 -13.98 25.36 -28.30
CA LYS A 4 -13.71 24.33 -27.28
C LYS A 4 -12.61 24.84 -26.34
N LEU A 5 -12.88 24.75 -25.04
CA LEU A 5 -11.97 25.23 -24.00
C LEU A 5 -10.70 24.38 -23.92
N VAL A 6 -10.85 23.07 -24.11
CA VAL A 6 -9.77 22.09 -24.23
C VAL A 6 -9.78 21.54 -25.65
N ASP A 7 -8.66 21.69 -26.36
CA ASP A 7 -8.45 21.17 -27.71
C ASP A 7 -7.37 20.07 -27.68
N VAL A 8 -7.65 18.94 -28.33
CA VAL A 8 -6.73 17.80 -28.46
C VAL A 8 -5.39 18.22 -29.07
N SER A 9 -5.41 19.21 -29.97
CA SER A 9 -4.19 19.74 -30.60
C SER A 9 -3.29 20.45 -29.57
N LYS A 10 -3.89 21.26 -28.69
CA LYS A 10 -3.17 21.97 -27.62
C LYS A 10 -2.71 21.03 -26.51
N LEU A 11 -3.48 19.99 -26.22
CA LEU A 11 -3.09 18.93 -25.30
C LEU A 11 -1.85 18.17 -25.82
N ASN A 12 -1.81 17.83 -27.11
CA ASN A 12 -0.64 17.21 -27.72
C ASN A 12 0.58 18.16 -27.71
N GLU A 13 0.40 19.45 -27.97
CA GLU A 13 1.48 20.44 -27.82
C GLU A 13 2.00 20.52 -26.37
N ALA A 14 1.10 20.51 -25.38
CA ALA A 14 1.48 20.51 -23.97
C ALA A 14 2.28 19.26 -23.59
N LEU A 15 1.87 18.07 -24.05
CA LEU A 15 2.61 16.83 -23.84
C LEU A 15 4.02 16.89 -24.43
N VAL A 16 4.20 17.48 -25.62
CA VAL A 16 5.52 17.62 -26.26
C VAL A 16 6.39 18.63 -25.50
N ILE A 17 5.82 19.76 -25.08
CA ILE A 17 6.55 20.82 -24.36
C ILE A 17 7.00 20.34 -22.97
N TYR A 18 6.13 19.62 -22.26
CA TYR A 18 6.36 19.19 -20.88
C TYR A 18 6.82 17.72 -20.76
N ASP A 19 7.14 17.04 -21.85
CA ASP A 19 7.52 15.61 -21.87
C ASP A 19 8.60 15.28 -20.82
N LYS A 20 9.64 16.13 -20.70
CA LYS A 20 10.70 15.96 -19.70
C LYS A 20 10.19 16.03 -18.27
N ALA A 21 9.28 16.96 -17.98
CA ALA A 21 8.71 17.11 -16.65
C ALA A 21 7.78 15.92 -16.35
N LEU A 22 6.93 15.53 -17.30
CA LEU A 22 6.00 14.41 -17.15
C LEU A 22 6.73 13.07 -16.94
N ARG A 23 7.86 12.85 -17.63
CA ARG A 23 8.72 11.65 -17.42
C ARG A 23 9.44 11.63 -16.09
N ALA A 24 9.68 12.78 -15.47
CA ALA A 24 10.34 12.91 -14.18
C ALA A 24 9.37 12.81 -12.98
N LEU A 25 8.06 13.04 -13.20
CA LEU A 25 7.04 12.93 -12.14
C LEU A 25 7.01 11.56 -11.47
N PRO A 26 7.02 10.41 -12.20
CA PRO A 26 7.05 9.10 -11.56
C PRO A 26 8.25 8.93 -10.62
N PHE A 27 9.41 9.45 -11.02
CA PHE A 27 10.61 9.37 -10.19
C PHE A 27 10.49 10.20 -8.93
N ALA A 28 9.99 11.44 -9.03
CA ALA A 28 9.84 12.33 -7.89
C ALA A 28 8.85 11.78 -6.84
N THR A 29 7.67 11.33 -7.27
CA THR A 29 6.66 10.79 -6.34
C THR A 29 7.09 9.46 -5.74
N LEU A 30 7.70 8.56 -6.54
CA LEU A 30 8.24 7.31 -6.02
C LEU A 30 9.40 7.55 -5.06
N GLN A 31 10.23 8.57 -5.27
CA GLN A 31 11.35 8.88 -4.38
C GLN A 31 10.89 9.42 -3.03
N GLU A 32 9.82 10.21 -2.98
CA GLU A 32 9.20 10.64 -1.72
C GLU A 32 8.71 9.44 -0.91
N VAL A 33 7.95 8.55 -1.55
CA VAL A 33 7.42 7.32 -0.93
C VAL A 33 8.56 6.36 -0.54
N ALA A 34 9.57 6.22 -1.40
CA ALA A 34 10.73 5.38 -1.15
C ALA A 34 11.59 5.90 0.00
N ALA A 35 11.69 7.22 0.19
CA ALA A 35 12.40 7.80 1.33
C ALA A 35 11.73 7.42 2.67
N ILE A 36 10.39 7.42 2.70
CA ILE A 36 9.62 6.99 3.87
C ILE A 36 9.79 5.48 4.09
N LEU A 37 9.63 4.68 3.03
CA LEU A 37 9.68 3.23 3.09
C LEU A 37 11.11 2.65 3.14
N GLY A 38 12.15 3.45 2.94
CA GLY A 38 13.55 3.01 2.89
C GLY A 38 13.87 2.13 1.66
N LEU A 39 13.19 2.38 0.54
CA LEU A 39 13.40 1.67 -0.73
C LEU A 39 14.47 2.37 -1.57
N ASN A 40 15.16 1.64 -2.44
CA ASN A 40 15.96 2.28 -3.49
C ASN A 40 15.13 2.35 -4.77
N VAL A 41 15.14 3.51 -5.39
CA VAL A 41 14.50 3.74 -6.70
C VAL A 41 15.57 3.69 -7.77
N MET A 42 15.35 2.91 -8.82
CA MET A 42 16.28 2.80 -9.94
C MET A 42 15.56 2.94 -11.29
N ASP A 43 16.16 3.68 -12.21
CA ASP A 43 15.75 3.70 -13.61
C ASP A 43 16.52 2.59 -14.33
N LEU A 44 15.81 1.61 -14.88
CA LEU A 44 16.43 0.44 -15.51
C LEU A 44 15.81 0.15 -16.87
N GLN A 45 16.69 0.02 -17.87
CA GLN A 45 16.35 -0.52 -19.18
C GLN A 45 16.76 -2.00 -19.26
N GLY A 46 15.79 -2.90 -19.37
CA GLY A 46 16.03 -4.34 -19.53
C GLY A 46 16.19 -5.11 -18.20
N LYS A 47 16.99 -6.19 -18.21
CA LYS A 47 17.16 -7.08 -17.06
C LYS A 47 18.41 -6.72 -16.26
N HIS A 48 18.32 -6.72 -14.93
CA HIS A 48 19.48 -6.56 -14.07
C HIS A 48 19.56 -7.69 -13.03
N SER A 49 20.73 -8.31 -12.90
CA SER A 49 21.02 -9.33 -11.91
C SER A 49 22.04 -8.79 -10.89
N LEU A 50 21.64 -8.77 -9.62
CA LEU A 50 22.56 -8.51 -8.51
C LEU A 50 23.05 -9.85 -7.97
N ILE A 51 24.35 -10.12 -8.02
CA ILE A 51 24.91 -11.38 -7.51
C ILE A 51 25.28 -11.17 -6.03
N ASN A 52 24.61 -11.90 -5.14
CA ASN A 52 24.98 -11.91 -3.73
C ASN A 52 26.00 -13.02 -3.46
N GLU A 53 27.19 -12.61 -3.06
CA GLU A 53 28.25 -13.53 -2.68
C GLU A 53 28.06 -13.99 -1.22
N ARG A 54 27.96 -15.30 -1.03
CA ARG A 54 27.81 -15.97 0.26
C ARG A 54 29.16 -16.53 0.68
N ARG A 55 29.61 -16.22 1.89
CA ARG A 55 30.84 -16.77 2.47
C ARG A 55 30.52 -17.78 3.57
N HIS A 56 31.07 -18.98 3.46
CA HIS A 56 31.06 -19.96 4.53
C HIS A 56 32.14 -19.62 5.55
N ALA A 57 31.80 -19.53 6.84
CA ALA A 57 32.75 -19.31 7.92
C ALA A 57 33.42 -20.64 8.35
N GLY A 58 34.55 -20.55 9.06
CA GLY A 58 35.18 -21.71 9.73
C GLY A 58 36.35 -22.37 8.99
N GLY A 59 36.85 -21.78 7.90
CA GLY A 59 38.06 -22.26 7.22
C GLY A 59 39.38 -21.88 7.92
N THR A 60 39.34 -21.02 8.93
CA THR A 60 40.53 -20.54 9.66
C THR A 60 40.87 -21.50 10.80
N GLN A 61 42.08 -22.06 10.75
CA GLN A 61 42.59 -22.99 11.76
C GLN A 61 44.03 -22.66 12.13
N SER A 62 44.42 -22.96 13.38
CA SER A 62 45.79 -22.75 13.86
C SER A 62 46.78 -23.58 13.04
N TYR A 63 47.87 -22.96 12.58
CA TYR A 63 48.96 -23.66 11.91
C TYR A 63 49.89 -24.30 12.94
N LYS A 64 50.14 -25.60 12.80
CA LYS A 64 51.17 -26.35 13.53
C LYS A 64 51.71 -27.45 12.62
N ILE A 65 53.03 -27.61 12.58
CA ILE A 65 53.68 -28.68 11.83
C ILE A 65 53.20 -30.04 12.36
N GLY A 66 52.74 -30.93 11.45
CA GLY A 66 52.24 -32.27 11.77
C GLY A 66 50.76 -32.35 12.19
N LYS A 67 49.98 -31.28 12.05
CA LYS A 67 48.52 -31.30 12.31
C LYS A 67 47.76 -31.62 11.03
N ASP A 68 46.75 -32.48 11.12
CA ASP A 68 45.77 -32.67 10.05
C ASP A 68 44.89 -31.42 9.90
N PHE A 69 44.92 -30.83 8.71
CA PHE A 69 44.16 -29.64 8.37
C PHE A 69 42.77 -30.02 7.87
N ARG A 70 41.72 -29.44 8.45
CA ARG A 70 40.37 -29.56 7.89
C ARG A 70 40.27 -28.69 6.64
N LEU A 71 39.96 -29.29 5.50
CA LEU A 71 39.59 -28.57 4.28
C LEU A 71 38.10 -28.25 4.33
N THR A 72 37.75 -26.97 4.21
CA THR A 72 36.36 -26.55 4.05
C THR A 72 36.02 -26.57 2.57
N GLU A 73 35.08 -27.43 2.16
CA GLU A 73 34.59 -27.45 0.79
C GLU A 73 33.76 -26.18 0.51
N LYS A 74 34.08 -25.50 -0.60
CA LYS A 74 33.38 -24.33 -1.15
C LYS A 74 33.09 -23.21 -0.15
N LEU A 75 34.07 -22.33 0.04
CA LEU A 75 33.96 -21.12 0.85
C LEU A 75 32.98 -20.08 0.27
N LEU A 76 32.70 -20.13 -1.03
CA LEU A 76 31.89 -19.14 -1.76
C LEU A 76 30.67 -19.77 -2.44
N GLY A 77 29.51 -19.16 -2.27
CA GLY A 77 28.29 -19.44 -3.02
C GLY A 77 27.75 -18.16 -3.66
N TYR A 78 27.06 -18.25 -4.80
CA TYR A 78 26.50 -17.10 -5.50
C TYR A 78 24.99 -17.27 -5.63
N GLU A 79 24.23 -16.31 -5.11
CA GLU A 79 22.76 -16.28 -5.24
C GLU A 79 22.36 -15.01 -6.02
N PRO A 80 21.95 -15.10 -7.30
CA PRO A 80 21.55 -13.94 -8.09
C PRO A 80 20.12 -13.49 -7.75
N SER A 81 19.93 -12.18 -7.55
CA SER A 81 18.64 -11.50 -7.43
C SER A 81 18.32 -10.71 -8.70
N LEU A 82 17.26 -11.10 -9.40
CA LEU A 82 16.88 -10.58 -10.72
C LEU A 82 15.78 -9.51 -10.59
N ILE A 83 15.85 -8.48 -11.44
CA ILE A 83 14.80 -7.48 -11.66
C ILE A 83 14.62 -7.24 -13.16
N GLU A 84 13.37 -7.17 -13.60
CA GLU A 84 12.98 -6.95 -15.00
C GLU A 84 11.68 -6.12 -15.03
N PRO A 85 11.76 -4.81 -15.27
CA PRO A 85 10.60 -3.94 -15.44
C PRO A 85 9.67 -4.44 -16.53
N LYS A 86 8.40 -4.64 -16.19
CA LYS A 86 7.35 -5.07 -17.13
C LYS A 86 6.45 -3.90 -17.46
N ASP A 87 6.03 -3.80 -18.72
CA ASP A 87 5.23 -2.68 -19.20
C ASP A 87 3.81 -2.69 -18.59
N VAL A 88 3.44 -1.54 -18.01
CA VAL A 88 2.12 -1.24 -17.46
C VAL A 88 1.51 -0.10 -18.27
N VAL A 89 0.21 -0.19 -18.56
CA VAL A 89 -0.52 0.81 -19.34
C VAL A 89 -1.68 1.39 -18.54
N CYS A 90 -1.88 2.71 -18.64
CA CYS A 90 -3.11 3.39 -18.23
C CYS A 90 -3.82 3.96 -19.46
N ILE A 91 -5.09 3.56 -19.63
CA ILE A 91 -5.94 3.97 -20.75
C ILE A 91 -7.21 4.58 -20.16
N THR A 92 -7.45 5.86 -20.40
CA THR A 92 -8.68 6.53 -19.96
C THR A 92 -9.42 7.18 -21.13
N LYS A 93 -10.75 7.23 -21.00
CA LYS A 93 -11.65 7.91 -21.92
C LYS A 93 -12.14 9.19 -21.25
N GLU A 94 -11.81 10.33 -21.83
CA GLU A 94 -12.10 11.66 -21.30
C GLU A 94 -13.01 12.45 -22.24
N ASN A 95 -13.83 13.35 -21.68
CA ASN A 95 -14.75 14.18 -22.46
C ASN A 95 -14.46 15.67 -22.24
N SER A 96 -14.16 16.37 -23.33
CA SER A 96 -13.84 17.80 -23.35
C SER A 96 -14.96 18.74 -22.87
N GLN A 97 -16.22 18.31 -22.88
CA GLN A 97 -17.35 19.12 -22.41
C GLN A 97 -17.49 19.16 -20.88
N LYS A 98 -16.79 18.28 -20.14
CA LYS A 98 -16.80 18.29 -18.67
C LYS A 98 -15.92 19.40 -18.06
N TYR A 99 -15.13 20.09 -18.88
CA TYR A 99 -14.17 21.11 -18.43
C TYR A 99 -14.75 22.51 -18.66
N ASP A 100 -15.37 23.08 -17.63
CA ASP A 100 -15.94 24.44 -17.67
C ASP A 100 -14.95 25.50 -17.16
N ASP A 101 -15.05 26.71 -17.73
CA ASP A 101 -14.18 27.87 -17.46
C ASP A 101 -14.20 28.35 -15.99
N ASN A 102 -15.23 27.95 -15.23
CA ASN A 102 -15.45 28.39 -13.85
C ASN A 102 -14.48 27.76 -12.81
N GLU A 103 -13.66 26.77 -13.17
CA GLU A 103 -12.75 26.08 -12.22
C GLU A 103 -11.31 26.63 -12.16
N LEU A 104 -11.07 27.83 -12.67
CA LEU A 104 -9.76 28.49 -12.60
C LEU A 104 -9.85 29.98 -12.27
N LEU A 105 -10.29 30.29 -11.05
CA LEU A 105 -9.91 31.54 -10.43
C LEU A 105 -8.71 31.28 -9.51
N ILE A 106 -7.52 31.46 -10.11
CA ILE A 106 -6.23 31.79 -9.48
C ILE A 106 -5.38 30.60 -8.99
N ILE A 107 -4.25 30.37 -9.68
CA ILE A 107 -3.07 29.66 -9.16
C ILE A 107 -1.93 30.67 -9.04
N GLY A 108 -1.42 30.88 -7.83
CA GLY A 108 -0.13 31.58 -7.61
C GLY A 108 -0.12 33.09 -7.86
N GLY A 109 -1.25 33.80 -7.73
CA GLY A 109 -1.25 35.27 -7.70
C GLY A 109 -0.96 35.97 -9.04
N LYS A 110 -1.01 35.26 -10.18
CA LYS A 110 -1.06 35.90 -11.50
C LYS A 110 -2.42 35.60 -12.15
N PRO A 111 -3.16 36.63 -12.61
CA PRO A 111 -4.42 36.44 -13.31
C PRO A 111 -4.18 35.68 -14.63
N VAL A 112 -5.15 34.85 -15.02
CA VAL A 112 -5.12 34.11 -16.30
C VAL A 112 -5.09 35.13 -17.44
N SER A 113 -3.93 35.28 -18.09
CA SER A 113 -3.77 36.22 -19.19
C SER A 113 -4.42 35.66 -20.44
N ASN A 114 -5.51 36.30 -20.88
CA ASN A 114 -6.23 35.95 -22.11
C ASN A 114 -5.46 36.27 -23.40
N ILE A 115 -4.23 36.81 -23.28
CA ILE A 115 -3.40 37.28 -24.40
C ILE A 115 -2.56 36.13 -24.99
N ASP A 116 -2.08 35.20 -24.18
CA ASP A 116 -1.15 34.14 -24.63
C ASP A 116 -1.84 32.87 -25.14
N LYS A 117 -3.17 32.75 -25.04
CA LYS A 117 -4.00 31.62 -25.53
C LYS A 117 -3.55 30.20 -25.10
N LYS A 118 -2.59 30.08 -24.18
CA LYS A 118 -2.20 28.85 -23.48
C LYS A 118 -3.07 28.74 -22.24
N HIS A 119 -4.10 27.92 -22.32
CA HIS A 119 -4.96 27.69 -21.17
C HIS A 119 -4.21 26.74 -20.20
N PRO A 120 -4.17 27.02 -18.88
CA PRO A 120 -3.40 26.20 -17.94
C PRO A 120 -4.12 24.90 -17.55
N LEU A 121 -5.38 24.71 -17.97
CA LEU A 121 -6.13 23.48 -17.74
C LEU A 121 -5.50 22.28 -18.43
N GLU A 122 -5.05 22.41 -19.67
CA GLU A 122 -4.48 21.29 -20.43
C GLU A 122 -3.24 20.74 -19.75
N THR A 123 -2.42 21.63 -19.17
CA THR A 123 -1.26 21.22 -18.37
C THR A 123 -1.72 20.59 -17.05
N ARG A 124 -2.68 21.19 -16.33
CA ARG A 124 -3.22 20.63 -15.08
C ARG A 124 -3.82 19.23 -15.27
N VAL A 125 -4.60 19.03 -16.34
CA VAL A 125 -5.24 17.75 -16.68
C VAL A 125 -4.19 16.70 -17.02
N ALA A 126 -3.20 17.03 -17.87
CA ALA A 126 -2.12 16.10 -18.19
C ALA A 126 -1.31 15.69 -16.96
N PHE A 127 -0.95 16.63 -16.09
CA PHE A 127 -0.23 16.35 -14.85
C PHE A 127 -1.08 15.55 -13.84
N ALA A 128 -2.39 15.84 -13.73
CA ALA A 128 -3.30 15.11 -12.85
C ALA A 128 -3.49 13.66 -13.30
N LEU A 129 -3.65 13.41 -14.60
CA LEU A 129 -3.75 12.05 -15.15
C LEU A 129 -2.48 11.23 -14.92
N VAL A 130 -1.30 11.83 -15.15
CA VAL A 130 -0.02 11.15 -14.86
C VAL A 130 0.13 10.90 -13.37
N ARG A 131 -0.26 11.85 -12.51
CA ARG A 131 -0.21 11.70 -11.05
C ARG A 131 -1.11 10.57 -10.56
N SER A 132 -2.35 10.49 -11.03
CA SER A 132 -3.29 9.42 -10.67
C SER A 132 -2.73 8.03 -11.03
N HIS A 133 -2.13 7.88 -12.21
CA HIS A 133 -1.48 6.63 -12.61
C HIS A 133 -0.36 6.21 -11.64
N ILE A 134 0.47 7.18 -11.21
CA ILE A 134 1.58 6.87 -10.29
C ILE A 134 1.06 6.57 -8.88
N GLU A 135 0.03 7.30 -8.41
CA GLU A 135 -0.61 7.03 -7.13
C GLU A 135 -1.19 5.60 -7.11
N ASP A 136 -1.87 5.16 -8.17
CA ASP A 136 -2.34 3.77 -8.27
C ASP A 136 -1.19 2.77 -8.11
N ILE A 137 -0.06 2.99 -8.81
CA ILE A 137 1.14 2.13 -8.71
C ILE A 137 1.71 2.10 -7.29
N VAL A 138 1.77 3.25 -6.61
CA VAL A 138 2.25 3.34 -5.23
C VAL A 138 1.39 2.51 -4.29
N TYR A 139 0.08 2.56 -4.42
CA TYR A 139 -0.84 1.81 -3.55
C TYR A 139 -0.82 0.31 -3.83
N VAL A 140 -0.56 -0.12 -5.06
CA VAL A 140 -0.45 -1.56 -5.40
C VAL A 140 0.97 -2.12 -5.24
N LEU A 141 1.98 -1.29 -4.97
CA LEU A 141 3.42 -1.66 -4.95
C LEU A 141 3.76 -2.91 -4.14
N TYR A 142 3.07 -3.13 -3.03
CA TYR A 142 3.28 -4.32 -2.19
C TYR A 142 2.41 -5.51 -2.58
N HIS A 143 1.20 -5.26 -3.08
CA HIS A 143 0.14 -6.27 -3.20
C HIS A 143 -0.07 -6.80 -4.62
N SER A 144 0.50 -6.15 -5.63
CA SER A 144 0.26 -6.52 -7.02
C SER A 144 0.82 -7.91 -7.34
N GLU A 145 0.08 -8.67 -8.14
CA GLU A 145 0.50 -9.95 -8.70
C GLU A 145 0.23 -9.87 -10.19
N ARG A 146 1.24 -10.14 -11.01
CA ARG A 146 1.05 -10.00 -12.44
C ARG A 146 0.01 -10.99 -12.94
N ASP A 147 -1.00 -10.46 -13.61
CA ASP A 147 -2.00 -11.21 -14.33
C ASP A 147 -2.20 -10.56 -15.71
N ASP A 148 -1.80 -11.28 -16.76
CA ASP A 148 -1.84 -10.78 -18.14
C ASP A 148 -3.29 -10.60 -18.66
N ASP A 149 -4.28 -11.22 -18.00
CA ASP A 149 -5.70 -11.10 -18.35
C ASP A 149 -6.44 -10.05 -17.51
N SER A 150 -5.82 -9.54 -16.44
CA SER A 150 -6.44 -8.57 -15.54
C SER A 150 -6.36 -7.13 -16.07
N THR A 151 -7.48 -6.41 -15.94
CA THR A 151 -7.59 -4.98 -16.30
C THR A 151 -7.43 -4.04 -15.10
N SER A 152 -7.14 -4.58 -13.91
CA SER A 152 -6.96 -3.79 -12.69
C SER A 152 -5.49 -3.44 -12.42
N PRO A 153 -5.21 -2.33 -11.71
CA PRO A 153 -3.84 -1.99 -11.29
C PRO A 153 -3.15 -3.08 -10.47
N SER A 154 -3.91 -3.91 -9.75
CA SER A 154 -3.38 -5.04 -8.98
C SER A 154 -2.77 -6.15 -9.85
N GLY A 155 -3.14 -6.23 -11.14
CA GLY A 155 -2.61 -7.19 -12.12
C GLY A 155 -1.36 -6.72 -12.85
N ALA A 156 -0.92 -5.49 -12.62
CA ALA A 156 0.01 -4.79 -13.50
C ALA A 156 1.46 -5.32 -13.43
N PHE A 157 1.96 -5.63 -12.24
CA PHE A 157 3.34 -6.09 -12.01
C PHE A 157 3.42 -6.94 -10.74
N ASP A 158 4.59 -7.55 -10.49
CA ASP A 158 4.82 -8.32 -9.28
C ASP A 158 5.30 -7.40 -8.13
N GLY A 159 4.46 -7.21 -7.12
CA GLY A 159 4.75 -6.42 -5.94
C GLY A 159 5.63 -7.15 -4.93
N PHE A 160 6.06 -6.44 -3.89
CA PHE A 160 7.00 -6.98 -2.90
C PHE A 160 6.49 -8.23 -2.17
N TYR A 161 5.23 -8.27 -1.77
CA TYR A 161 4.68 -9.44 -1.06
C TYR A 161 4.61 -10.66 -1.95
N THR A 162 4.21 -10.49 -3.21
CA THR A 162 4.20 -11.56 -4.23
C THR A 162 5.62 -12.10 -4.45
N LYS A 163 6.63 -11.24 -4.58
CA LYS A 163 8.03 -11.69 -4.71
C LYS A 163 8.53 -12.43 -3.45
N ILE A 164 8.17 -11.95 -2.25
CA ILE A 164 8.53 -12.62 -1.00
C ILE A 164 7.85 -13.99 -0.93
N ASP A 165 6.57 -14.09 -1.30
CA ASP A 165 5.83 -15.36 -1.32
C ASP A 165 6.49 -16.35 -2.31
N MET A 166 6.90 -15.88 -3.49
CA MET A 166 7.68 -16.70 -4.43
C MET A 166 9.03 -17.16 -3.84
N LEU A 167 9.71 -16.34 -3.04
CA LEU A 167 10.96 -16.72 -2.37
C LEU A 167 10.73 -17.77 -1.27
N ILE A 168 9.58 -17.71 -0.58
CA ILE A 168 9.15 -18.72 0.39
C ILE A 168 8.85 -20.03 -0.33
N THR A 169 8.07 -20.01 -1.42
CA THR A 169 7.73 -21.22 -2.20
C THR A 169 8.98 -21.88 -2.81
N LYS A 170 9.96 -21.09 -3.25
CA LYS A 170 11.25 -21.60 -3.76
C LYS A 170 12.16 -22.18 -2.65
N GLY A 171 11.80 -22.03 -1.38
CA GLY A 171 12.58 -22.50 -0.23
C GLY A 171 13.81 -21.65 0.10
N ASN A 172 13.97 -20.48 -0.53
CA ASN A 172 15.07 -19.56 -0.25
C ASN A 172 14.89 -18.83 1.08
N VAL A 173 13.63 -18.57 1.46
CA VAL A 173 13.20 -18.08 2.77
C VAL A 173 12.48 -19.21 3.49
N ASN A 174 13.06 -19.71 4.58
CA ASN A 174 12.46 -20.78 5.38
C ASN A 174 12.91 -20.70 6.84
N ALA A 175 12.23 -21.45 7.71
CA ALA A 175 12.53 -21.47 9.15
C ALA A 175 13.94 -22.03 9.43
N ALA A 176 14.39 -23.02 8.65
CA ALA A 176 15.70 -23.65 8.81
C ALA A 176 16.87 -22.70 8.52
N ARG A 177 16.69 -21.73 7.63
CA ARG A 177 17.68 -20.68 7.30
C ARG A 177 17.66 -19.52 8.29
N GLY A 178 16.65 -19.44 9.18
CA GLY A 178 16.49 -18.37 10.17
C GLY A 178 15.79 -17.11 9.66
N ASN A 179 15.34 -17.10 8.40
CA ASN A 179 14.82 -15.91 7.71
C ASN A 179 13.28 -15.87 7.71
N PHE A 180 12.65 -16.92 8.22
CA PHE A 180 11.19 -17.02 8.36
C PHE A 180 10.86 -17.44 9.78
N ALA A 181 9.93 -16.75 10.43
CA ALA A 181 9.41 -17.22 11.70
C ALA A 181 7.94 -16.88 11.87
N PRO A 182 7.14 -17.82 12.40
CA PRO A 182 5.74 -17.58 12.63
C PRO A 182 5.54 -16.54 13.74
N SER A 183 4.66 -15.56 13.52
CA SER A 183 4.29 -14.56 14.54
C SER A 183 2.89 -14.78 15.10
N GLY A 184 2.03 -15.52 14.38
CA GLY A 184 0.60 -15.54 14.62
C GLY A 184 -0.09 -14.26 14.12
N VAL A 185 -1.41 -14.21 14.31
CA VAL A 185 -2.26 -13.07 13.95
C VAL A 185 -2.26 -12.04 15.09
N PHE A 186 -2.08 -10.78 14.75
CA PHE A 186 -2.18 -9.67 15.71
C PHE A 186 -3.63 -9.20 15.80
N LEU A 187 -4.35 -9.68 16.81
CA LEU A 187 -5.72 -9.28 17.10
C LEU A 187 -5.76 -8.18 18.15
N MET A 188 -6.82 -7.37 18.12
CA MET A 188 -7.12 -6.44 19.20
C MET A 188 -7.40 -7.22 20.48
N PRO A 189 -6.83 -6.80 21.63
CA PRO A 189 -7.04 -7.50 22.88
C PRO A 189 -8.53 -7.47 23.26
N THR A 190 -9.07 -8.65 23.59
CA THR A 190 -10.49 -8.82 23.96
C THR A 190 -10.72 -8.79 25.46
N SER A 191 -9.65 -8.98 26.25
CA SER A 191 -9.65 -8.98 27.71
C SER A 191 -8.58 -8.04 28.24
N GLU A 192 -8.76 -7.55 29.46
CA GLU A 192 -7.80 -6.69 30.17
C GLU A 192 -6.50 -7.41 30.54
N THR A 193 -6.46 -8.74 30.44
CA THR A 193 -5.28 -9.57 30.69
C THR A 193 -4.60 -10.05 29.41
N ASP A 194 -5.06 -9.60 28.24
CA ASP A 194 -4.48 -9.99 26.97
C ASP A 194 -3.30 -9.08 26.61
N PHE A 195 -2.10 -9.67 26.65
CA PHE A 195 -0.83 -9.04 26.34
C PHE A 195 -0.14 -9.66 25.11
N ALA A 196 -0.76 -10.67 24.50
CA ALA A 196 -0.11 -11.55 23.53
C ALA A 196 0.41 -10.80 22.31
N ALA A 197 -0.35 -9.80 21.82
CA ALA A 197 0.05 -9.02 20.64
C ALA A 197 1.37 -8.25 20.84
N TYR A 198 1.64 -7.73 22.05
CA TYR A 198 2.90 -7.02 22.33
C TYR A 198 4.05 -8.01 22.56
N GLU A 199 3.82 -9.06 23.33
CA GLU A 199 4.85 -10.05 23.66
C GLU A 199 5.29 -10.87 22.44
N ASN A 200 4.35 -11.28 21.59
CA ASN A 200 4.67 -11.95 20.33
C ASN A 200 5.48 -11.04 19.40
N LEU A 201 5.20 -9.72 19.39
CA LEU A 201 5.97 -8.78 18.58
C LEU A 201 7.40 -8.62 19.10
N VAL A 202 7.57 -8.51 20.43
CA VAL A 202 8.89 -8.44 21.08
C VAL A 202 9.69 -9.73 20.86
N GLU A 203 9.08 -10.90 21.07
CA GLU A 203 9.72 -12.19 20.85
C GLU A 203 10.08 -12.38 19.37
N TRP A 204 9.20 -12.00 18.46
CA TRP A 204 9.47 -12.12 17.03
C TRP A 204 10.64 -11.22 16.61
N ILE A 205 10.68 -9.97 17.06
CA ILE A 205 11.81 -9.06 16.75
C ILE A 205 13.09 -9.54 17.47
N GLY A 206 12.99 -9.91 18.75
CA GLY A 206 14.10 -10.36 19.58
C GLY A 206 14.69 -11.72 19.16
N GLY A 207 13.89 -12.58 18.54
CA GLY A 207 14.34 -13.84 17.96
C GLY A 207 15.14 -13.67 16.67
N ALA A 208 15.29 -12.45 16.16
CA ALA A 208 16.00 -12.20 14.92
C ALA A 208 17.52 -12.34 15.11
N ASN A 209 18.21 -12.69 14.02
CA ASN A 209 19.66 -12.81 14.03
C ASN A 209 20.29 -11.52 14.58
N THR A 210 21.31 -11.66 15.43
CA THR A 210 22.03 -10.54 16.04
C THR A 210 22.53 -9.51 15.04
N TYR A 211 22.93 -9.91 13.83
CA TYR A 211 23.35 -8.96 12.79
C TYR A 211 22.19 -8.12 12.26
N LEU A 212 21.00 -8.72 12.12
CA LEU A 212 19.79 -8.01 11.70
C LEU A 212 19.39 -6.99 12.76
N ARG A 213 19.48 -7.33 14.05
CA ARG A 213 19.19 -6.44 15.18
C ARG A 213 20.24 -5.35 15.42
N SER A 214 21.51 -5.64 15.12
CA SER A 214 22.60 -4.68 15.30
C SER A 214 22.55 -3.57 14.25
N SER A 215 23.04 -2.38 14.54
CA SER A 215 23.24 -1.31 13.53
C SER A 215 24.42 -1.61 12.58
N ARG A 216 25.17 -2.68 12.82
CA ARG A 216 26.31 -3.08 11.98
C ARG A 216 25.79 -3.54 10.62
N SER A 217 26.32 -2.95 9.55
CA SER A 217 25.89 -3.21 8.16
C SER A 217 24.51 -2.64 7.76
N GLY A 218 23.94 -1.72 8.56
CA GLY A 218 22.72 -0.99 8.21
C GLY A 218 21.70 -0.90 9.36
N ILE A 219 20.76 0.02 9.22
CA ILE A 219 19.69 0.25 10.21
C ILE A 219 18.60 -0.82 10.04
N PRO A 220 18.21 -1.55 11.10
CA PRO A 220 17.04 -2.42 11.05
C PRO A 220 15.76 -1.62 10.90
N GLN A 221 14.96 -2.00 9.92
CA GLN A 221 13.67 -1.41 9.61
C GLN A 221 12.59 -2.49 9.66
N LEU A 222 11.57 -2.29 10.50
CA LEU A 222 10.36 -3.08 10.51
C LEU A 222 9.30 -2.40 9.65
N GLN A 223 8.83 -3.09 8.62
CA GLN A 223 7.65 -2.73 7.85
C GLN A 223 6.47 -3.58 8.34
N CYS A 224 5.43 -2.91 8.83
CA CYS A 224 4.21 -3.54 9.32
C CYS A 224 2.98 -2.67 9.04
N ALA A 225 1.80 -3.27 8.98
CA ALA A 225 0.55 -2.53 8.87
C ALA A 225 0.23 -1.78 10.17
N GLU A 226 -0.50 -0.66 10.05
CA GLU A 226 -0.90 0.16 11.21
C GLU A 226 -1.79 -0.62 12.20
N THR A 227 -2.53 -1.62 11.70
CA THR A 227 -3.34 -2.55 12.50
C THR A 227 -2.53 -3.28 13.55
N VAL A 228 -1.32 -3.73 13.21
CA VAL A 228 -0.41 -4.42 14.13
C VAL A 228 0.02 -3.49 15.26
N LEU A 229 0.40 -2.25 14.93
CA LEU A 229 0.84 -1.28 15.93
C LEU A 229 -0.30 -0.85 16.86
N LYS A 230 -1.51 -0.71 16.33
CA LYS A 230 -2.70 -0.42 17.13
C LYS A 230 -3.00 -1.56 18.11
N ALA A 231 -2.93 -2.82 17.66
CA ALA A 231 -3.10 -3.99 18.51
C ALA A 231 -2.01 -4.10 19.58
N ALA A 232 -0.74 -3.92 19.20
CA ALA A 232 0.39 -3.94 20.12
C ALA A 232 0.30 -2.81 21.17
N ARG A 233 -0.13 -1.61 20.78
CA ARG A 233 -0.34 -0.49 21.72
C ARG A 233 -1.47 -0.78 22.71
N ALA A 234 -2.57 -1.39 22.25
CA ALA A 234 -3.67 -1.76 23.11
C ALA A 234 -3.26 -2.85 24.13
N ALA A 235 -2.49 -3.85 23.70
CA ALA A 235 -1.93 -4.87 24.59
C ALA A 235 -0.94 -4.26 25.60
N LEU A 236 -0.07 -3.34 25.17
CA LEU A 236 0.85 -2.63 26.05
C LEU A 236 0.10 -1.78 27.09
N ARG A 237 -1.01 -1.14 26.71
CA ARG A 237 -1.87 -0.40 27.64
C ARG A 237 -2.37 -1.31 28.77
N ASN A 238 -2.81 -2.52 28.43
CA ASN A 238 -3.26 -3.47 29.44
C ASN A 238 -2.11 -3.83 30.40
N LYS A 239 -0.89 -4.01 29.87
CA LYS A 239 0.29 -4.36 30.67
C LYS A 239 0.74 -3.22 31.60
N LEU A 240 0.65 -1.97 31.13
CA LEU A 240 1.05 -0.76 31.85
C LEU A 240 -0.12 -0.06 32.56
N ARG A 241 -1.15 -0.79 33.00
CA ARG A 241 -2.40 -0.24 33.54
C ARG A 241 -2.24 0.78 34.69
N MET A 242 -1.12 0.75 35.42
CA MET A 242 -0.83 1.70 36.51
C MET A 242 -0.08 2.96 36.09
N GLN A 243 0.27 3.09 34.80
CA GLN A 243 1.01 4.23 34.26
C GLN A 243 0.15 5.08 33.31
N GLU A 244 0.69 6.24 32.93
CA GLU A 244 0.09 7.12 31.93
C GLU A 244 -0.07 6.42 30.57
N TYR A 245 -1.06 6.86 29.79
CA TYR A 245 -1.35 6.31 28.47
C TYR A 245 -0.08 6.37 27.58
N PRO A 246 0.49 5.22 27.19
CA PRO A 246 1.74 5.23 26.44
C PRO A 246 1.51 5.82 25.05
N SER A 247 2.28 6.86 24.72
CA SER A 247 2.34 7.39 23.36
C SER A 247 2.93 6.34 22.41
N MET A 248 2.66 6.48 21.09
CA MET A 248 3.25 5.59 20.08
C MET A 248 4.79 5.60 20.15
N GLN A 249 5.37 6.78 20.37
CA GLN A 249 6.81 6.94 20.50
C GLN A 249 7.36 6.17 21.72
N ARG A 250 6.66 6.23 22.85
CA ARG A 250 7.06 5.49 24.05
C ARG A 250 6.96 3.97 23.86
N MET A 251 5.94 3.50 23.13
CA MET A 251 5.83 2.08 22.78
C MET A 251 7.00 1.61 21.91
N ILE A 252 7.44 2.43 20.95
CA ILE A 252 8.61 2.11 20.12
C ILE A 252 9.89 2.04 20.96
N GLU A 253 10.09 2.96 21.91
CA GLU A 253 11.24 2.94 22.82
C GLU A 253 11.27 1.65 23.66
N LEU A 254 10.14 1.29 24.28
CA LEU A 254 10.04 0.06 25.07
C LEU A 254 10.28 -1.18 24.20
N LEU A 255 9.74 -1.21 22.99
CA LEU A 255 9.96 -2.32 22.06
C LEU A 255 11.43 -2.42 21.63
N ARG A 256 12.15 -1.30 21.47
CA ARG A 256 13.59 -1.30 21.20
C ARG A 256 14.40 -1.88 22.36
N GLU A 257 14.04 -1.54 23.59
CA GLU A 257 14.69 -2.05 24.80
C GLU A 257 14.39 -3.53 25.01
N ASP A 258 13.11 -3.92 24.99
CA ASP A 258 12.63 -5.28 25.24
C ASP A 258 13.12 -6.26 24.17
N ALA A 259 13.14 -5.86 22.89
CA ALA A 259 13.62 -6.71 21.79
C ALA A 259 15.16 -6.69 21.61
N MET A 260 15.88 -5.89 22.42
CA MET A 260 17.32 -5.65 22.31
C MET A 260 17.73 -5.16 20.91
N CYS A 261 16.93 -4.25 20.35
CA CYS A 261 17.09 -3.64 19.03
C CYS A 261 17.17 -2.11 19.15
N PRO A 262 18.30 -1.54 19.60
CA PRO A 262 18.39 -0.12 19.94
C PRO A 262 18.17 0.82 18.74
N ALA A 263 18.48 0.36 17.52
CA ALA A 263 18.42 1.17 16.29
C ALA A 263 17.19 0.86 15.41
N LEU A 264 16.15 0.20 15.94
CA LEU A 264 14.98 -0.19 15.14
C LEU A 264 14.18 1.01 14.65
N GLU A 265 14.03 1.16 13.33
CA GLU A 265 13.06 2.07 12.71
C GLU A 265 11.79 1.28 12.37
N ILE A 266 10.63 1.71 12.89
CA ILE A 266 9.34 1.14 12.50
C ILE A 266 8.72 2.07 11.47
N VAL A 267 8.36 1.51 10.30
CA VAL A 267 7.73 2.26 9.22
C VAL A 267 6.38 1.64 8.91
N THR A 268 5.36 2.49 8.93
CA THR A 268 4.02 2.18 8.45
C THR A 268 3.66 3.13 7.32
N HIS A 269 3.11 2.59 6.24
CA HIS A 269 2.60 3.36 5.12
C HIS A 269 1.31 2.72 4.62
N GLU A 270 0.42 3.50 4.03
CA GLU A 270 -0.88 3.03 3.52
C GLU A 270 -0.69 1.92 2.47
N ALA A 271 0.35 2.01 1.64
CA ALA A 271 0.73 0.98 0.66
C ALA A 271 1.04 -0.41 1.25
N LEU A 272 1.25 -0.54 2.57
CA LEU A 272 1.46 -1.85 3.21
C LEU A 272 0.15 -2.62 3.46
N GLY A 273 -1.00 -1.97 3.29
CA GLY A 273 -2.31 -2.55 3.48
C GLY A 273 -2.73 -2.72 4.95
N GLN A 274 -3.80 -3.48 5.16
CA GLN A 274 -4.26 -3.93 6.47
C GLN A 274 -3.95 -5.40 6.68
N GLY A 275 -3.47 -5.78 7.86
CA GLY A 275 -3.21 -7.17 8.18
C GLY A 275 -2.17 -7.36 9.26
N SER A 276 -1.55 -8.54 9.28
CA SER A 276 -0.58 -8.97 10.30
C SER A 276 0.80 -9.31 9.73
N ARG A 277 1.07 -8.97 8.46
CA ARG A 277 2.37 -9.23 7.82
C ARG A 277 3.46 -8.36 8.42
N LEU A 278 4.58 -9.00 8.76
CA LEU A 278 5.78 -8.40 9.30
C LEU A 278 6.93 -8.66 8.34
N VAL A 279 7.64 -7.60 7.98
CA VAL A 279 8.88 -7.67 7.21
C VAL A 279 9.95 -6.87 7.95
N LEU A 280 10.95 -7.56 8.48
CA LEU A 280 12.11 -6.96 9.12
C LEU A 280 13.29 -7.03 8.16
N GLN A 281 13.87 -5.88 7.85
CA GLN A 281 14.97 -5.81 6.89
C GLN A 281 15.98 -4.73 7.25
N LYS A 282 17.14 -4.74 6.59
CA LYS A 282 17.99 -3.55 6.56
C LYS A 282 17.42 -2.50 5.60
N LYS A 283 17.45 -1.24 6.02
CA LYS A 283 17.08 -0.10 5.17
C LYS A 283 17.86 -0.16 3.84
N GLY A 284 17.15 -0.02 2.71
CA GLY A 284 17.73 -0.14 1.38
C GLY A 284 17.92 -1.58 0.86
N ASN A 285 17.27 -2.58 1.47
CA ASN A 285 17.28 -3.95 0.95
C ASN A 285 16.23 -4.20 -0.15
N LEU A 286 15.28 -3.28 -0.34
CA LEU A 286 14.26 -3.36 -1.38
C LEU A 286 14.55 -2.37 -2.51
N ASP A 287 14.38 -2.83 -3.73
CA ASP A 287 14.50 -2.04 -4.94
C ASP A 287 13.15 -1.95 -5.67
N VAL A 288 12.84 -0.75 -6.15
CA VAL A 288 11.78 -0.51 -7.13
C VAL A 288 12.46 -0.01 -8.40
N ALA A 289 12.24 -0.73 -9.50
CA ALA A 289 12.66 -0.28 -10.81
C ALA A 289 11.49 0.29 -11.58
N PHE A 290 11.74 1.38 -12.30
CA PHE A 290 10.82 1.93 -13.27
C PHE A 290 11.55 2.16 -14.59
N ASN A 291 10.80 2.19 -15.68
CA ASN A 291 11.32 2.48 -17.01
C ASN A 291 10.40 3.46 -17.72
N THR A 292 10.73 4.75 -17.64
CA THR A 292 10.00 5.85 -18.31
C THR A 292 10.79 6.42 -19.49
N GLN A 293 12.10 6.12 -19.58
CA GLN A 293 12.99 6.65 -20.61
C GLN A 293 13.04 5.80 -21.88
N ALA A 294 12.76 4.49 -21.82
CA ALA A 294 12.81 3.63 -23.01
C ALA A 294 11.62 3.82 -23.96
N ALA A 295 10.50 4.40 -23.49
CA ALA A 295 9.32 4.59 -24.32
C ALA A 295 9.52 5.74 -25.32
N SER A 296 9.37 5.44 -26.62
CA SER A 296 9.46 6.42 -27.71
C SER A 296 8.44 7.56 -27.58
N LYS A 297 7.29 7.28 -26.94
CA LYS A 297 6.28 8.25 -26.51
C LYS A 297 5.69 7.80 -25.17
N PHE A 298 6.03 8.51 -24.09
CA PHE A 298 5.62 8.18 -22.73
C PHE A 298 4.11 8.37 -22.49
N CYS A 299 3.55 9.47 -22.99
CA CYS A 299 2.11 9.77 -22.95
C CYS A 299 1.62 10.10 -24.37
N GLN A 300 0.40 9.68 -24.71
CA GLN A 300 -0.24 9.99 -25.98
C GLN A 300 -1.72 10.31 -25.77
N ILE A 301 -2.21 11.31 -26.49
CA ILE A 301 -3.65 11.58 -26.58
C ILE A 301 -4.11 11.28 -28.00
N ARG A 302 -5.12 10.43 -28.13
CA ARG A 302 -5.67 9.99 -29.41
C ARG A 302 -7.16 10.31 -29.51
N ASN A 303 -7.59 10.71 -30.70
CA ASN A 303 -9.01 10.90 -30.99
C ASN A 303 -9.50 9.69 -31.80
N ILE A 304 -9.95 8.64 -31.10
CA ILE A 304 -10.34 7.35 -31.70
C ILE A 304 -11.87 7.19 -31.73
N TYR A 305 -12.60 8.02 -30.98
CA TYR A 305 -14.04 7.89 -30.83
C TYR A 305 -14.80 8.68 -31.90
N GLU A 306 -16.02 8.22 -32.20
CA GLU A 306 -16.91 8.84 -33.20
C GLU A 306 -17.38 10.24 -32.75
N ASP A 307 -17.42 10.50 -31.43
CA ASP A 307 -17.71 11.82 -30.87
C ASP A 307 -16.45 12.71 -30.88
N PRO A 308 -16.46 13.87 -31.58
CA PRO A 308 -15.34 14.82 -31.60
C PRO A 308 -14.95 15.41 -30.24
N ASN A 309 -15.75 15.19 -29.19
CA ASN A 309 -15.50 15.68 -27.84
C ASN A 309 -14.85 14.65 -26.93
N GLU A 310 -14.80 13.39 -27.34
CA GLU A 310 -14.20 12.29 -26.59
C GLU A 310 -12.76 12.06 -27.06
N TRP A 311 -11.84 11.87 -26.12
CA TRP A 311 -10.45 11.57 -26.42
C TRP A 311 -9.92 10.49 -25.49
N GLN A 312 -8.93 9.75 -25.97
CA GLN A 312 -8.27 8.68 -25.24
C GLN A 312 -6.91 9.18 -24.74
N PHE A 313 -6.66 9.02 -23.44
CA PHE A 313 -5.33 9.14 -22.86
C PHE A 313 -4.67 7.75 -22.84
N TRP A 314 -3.39 7.69 -23.21
CA TRP A 314 -2.58 6.49 -23.16
C TRP A 314 -1.24 6.79 -22.52
N LEU A 315 -0.92 6.11 -21.43
CA LEU A 315 0.38 6.17 -20.76
C LEU A 315 0.94 4.76 -20.63
N GLN A 316 2.22 4.57 -20.98
CA GLN A 316 2.92 3.29 -20.83
C GLN A 316 4.25 3.48 -20.08
N SER A 317 4.48 2.67 -19.05
CA SER A 317 5.74 2.66 -18.28
C SER A 317 6.01 1.29 -17.68
N GLY A 318 7.29 0.91 -17.62
CA GLY A 318 7.69 -0.37 -17.04
C GLY A 318 7.87 -0.29 -15.52
N TYR A 319 7.40 -1.27 -14.75
CA TYR A 319 7.65 -1.39 -13.30
C TYR A 319 8.00 -2.81 -12.90
N ASP A 320 8.88 -2.97 -11.90
CA ASP A 320 9.13 -4.24 -11.20
C ASP A 320 9.76 -3.97 -9.82
N THR A 321 9.68 -4.95 -8.94
CA THR A 321 10.22 -4.86 -7.57
C THR A 321 11.22 -5.99 -7.30
N ARG A 322 12.21 -5.75 -6.44
CA ARG A 322 13.22 -6.75 -6.06
C ARG A 322 13.61 -6.67 -4.59
N VAL A 323 13.74 -7.84 -3.97
CA VAL A 323 14.44 -8.01 -2.69
C VAL A 323 15.92 -8.29 -2.99
N ARG A 324 16.82 -7.40 -2.57
CA ARG A 324 18.27 -7.53 -2.85
C ARG A 324 18.84 -8.78 -2.20
N ASP A 325 18.72 -8.90 -0.87
CA ASP A 325 19.22 -10.04 -0.11
C ASP A 325 18.14 -10.59 0.83
N TRP A 326 17.96 -11.91 0.84
CA TRP A 326 17.00 -12.62 1.70
C TRP A 326 17.65 -13.41 2.84
N HIS A 327 18.93 -13.20 3.18
CA HIS A 327 19.63 -13.89 4.27
C HIS A 327 19.20 -13.40 5.67
N GLU A 328 19.25 -14.27 6.69
CA GLU A 328 18.86 -13.98 8.10
C GLU A 328 19.53 -12.75 8.71
N LYS A 329 20.70 -12.35 8.19
CA LYS A 329 21.44 -11.19 8.68
C LYS A 329 20.83 -9.88 8.19
N VAL A 330 20.03 -9.94 7.12
CA VAL A 330 19.53 -8.78 6.37
C VAL A 330 18.01 -8.77 6.25
N PHE A 331 17.34 -9.93 6.31
CA PHE A 331 15.92 -10.07 6.05
C PHE A 331 15.26 -11.16 6.91
N ARG A 332 14.05 -10.86 7.39
CA ARG A 332 13.12 -11.82 8.01
C ARG A 332 11.67 -11.45 7.73
N CYS A 333 10.82 -12.44 7.46
CA CYS A 333 9.36 -12.25 7.33
C CYS A 333 8.55 -13.30 8.11
N ASN A 334 7.25 -13.05 8.24
CA ASN A 334 6.29 -13.97 8.85
C ASN A 334 5.37 -14.64 7.81
N GLU A 335 4.42 -15.44 8.29
CA GLU A 335 3.47 -16.25 7.53
C GLU A 335 2.21 -15.51 7.06
N GLN A 336 1.99 -14.32 7.61
CA GLN A 336 0.72 -13.59 7.45
C GLN A 336 0.64 -12.87 6.10
N LYS A 337 -0.58 -12.67 5.63
CA LYS A 337 -0.89 -11.88 4.43
C LYS A 337 -1.58 -10.58 4.82
N ASN A 338 -1.39 -9.55 4.02
CA ASN A 338 -2.10 -8.28 4.14
C ASN A 338 -3.06 -8.11 2.97
N GLU A 339 -4.18 -7.47 3.25
CA GLU A 339 -5.16 -7.03 2.28
C GLU A 339 -4.81 -5.61 1.82
N ALA A 340 -4.93 -5.35 0.52
CA ALA A 340 -4.70 -4.03 -0.05
C ALA A 340 -5.76 -3.04 0.45
N LEU A 341 -5.37 -1.77 0.59
CA LEU A 341 -6.32 -0.68 0.78
C LEU A 341 -6.97 -0.29 -0.56
N ASP A 342 -8.07 0.46 -0.47
CA ASP A 342 -8.68 1.07 -1.64
C ASP A 342 -7.68 2.01 -2.33
N LEU A 343 -7.77 2.12 -3.67
CA LEU A 343 -6.93 3.00 -4.48
C LEU A 343 -7.15 4.47 -4.09
N ALA A 344 -6.15 5.32 -4.32
CA ALA A 344 -6.14 6.73 -3.94
C ALA A 344 -7.15 7.63 -4.66
N GLY A 345 -8.02 7.06 -5.50
CA GLY A 345 -9.01 7.83 -6.25
C GLY A 345 -10.00 8.54 -5.33
N ASP A 346 -10.17 9.84 -5.54
CA ASP A 346 -11.08 10.70 -4.74
C ASP A 346 -12.57 10.40 -4.96
N TYR A 347 -12.92 9.59 -5.97
CA TYR A 347 -14.31 9.18 -6.19
C TYR A 347 -14.77 8.25 -5.07
N CYS A 348 -15.81 8.68 -4.33
CA CYS A 348 -16.43 7.90 -3.28
C CYS A 348 -16.85 6.51 -3.79
N GLN A 349 -16.12 5.47 -3.39
CA GLN A 349 -16.46 4.09 -3.72
C GLN A 349 -17.44 3.47 -2.71
N THR A 350 -17.84 4.24 -1.69
CA THR A 350 -18.73 3.77 -0.62
C THR A 350 -19.97 4.65 -0.51
N GLY A 351 -21.05 4.06 0.00
CA GLY A 351 -22.29 4.76 0.33
C GLY A 351 -22.63 4.62 1.81
N GLY A 352 -23.81 5.10 2.18
CA GLY A 352 -24.32 5.00 3.54
C GLY A 352 -25.77 4.54 3.60
N VAL A 353 -26.17 4.09 4.79
CA VAL A 353 -27.56 3.80 5.13
C VAL A 353 -27.92 4.56 6.40
N GLN A 354 -29.07 5.21 6.37
CA GLN A 354 -29.69 5.83 7.53
C GLN A 354 -31.05 5.16 7.76
N VAL A 355 -31.39 4.86 9.01
CA VAL A 355 -32.70 4.27 9.33
C VAL A 355 -33.43 5.13 10.34
N ASN A 356 -34.64 5.52 9.97
CA ASN A 356 -35.58 6.19 10.84
C ASN A 356 -36.47 5.14 11.50
N ILE A 357 -36.45 5.07 12.82
CA ILE A 357 -37.28 4.15 13.59
C ILE A 357 -38.49 4.91 14.11
N THR A 358 -39.68 4.35 13.90
CA THR A 358 -40.96 4.87 14.39
C THR A 358 -41.63 3.86 15.32
N GLY A 359 -42.39 4.33 16.32
CA GLY A 359 -43.13 3.49 17.26
C GLY A 359 -42.39 3.11 18.56
N THR A 360 -41.10 3.45 18.69
CA THR A 360 -40.33 3.36 19.94
C THR A 360 -39.05 4.22 19.87
N GLU A 361 -38.64 4.80 21.00
CA GLU A 361 -37.34 5.49 21.14
C GLU A 361 -36.20 4.54 21.49
N LYS A 362 -36.51 3.30 21.89
CA LYS A 362 -35.54 2.26 22.27
C LYS A 362 -35.16 1.32 21.12
N GLY A 363 -35.65 1.57 19.92
CA GLY A 363 -35.36 0.74 18.75
C GLY A 363 -33.92 0.93 18.30
N ALA A 364 -33.26 -0.18 18.00
CA ALA A 364 -31.92 -0.20 17.44
C ALA A 364 -31.92 -1.03 16.15
N TRP A 365 -31.05 -0.65 15.22
CA TRP A 365 -30.85 -1.34 13.96
C TRP A 365 -29.36 -1.56 13.70
N SER A 366 -29.06 -2.55 12.87
CA SER A 366 -27.71 -2.88 12.41
C SER A 366 -27.77 -3.39 10.98
N ILE A 367 -26.60 -3.56 10.35
CA ILE A 367 -26.50 -4.27 9.07
C ILE A 367 -26.05 -5.70 9.37
N GLU A 368 -26.67 -6.67 8.71
CA GLU A 368 -26.35 -8.09 8.84
C GLU A 368 -24.83 -8.32 8.68
N GLY A 369 -24.22 -8.96 9.68
CA GLY A 369 -22.77 -9.20 9.74
C GLY A 369 -21.93 -8.09 10.39
N LYS A 370 -22.51 -6.92 10.72
CA LYS A 370 -21.82 -5.85 11.47
C LYS A 370 -22.26 -5.83 12.94
N ALA A 371 -21.29 -5.75 13.85
CA ALA A 371 -21.55 -5.68 15.30
C ALA A 371 -22.08 -4.30 15.77
N ALA A 372 -21.84 -3.24 14.99
CA ALA A 372 -22.22 -1.88 15.37
C ALA A 372 -23.73 -1.65 15.22
N LYS A 373 -24.37 -1.33 16.35
CA LYS A 373 -25.80 -0.98 16.43
C LYS A 373 -25.97 0.53 16.41
N ARG A 374 -27.07 0.99 15.80
CA ARG A 374 -27.41 2.40 15.63
C ARG A 374 -28.85 2.66 16.07
N GLY A 375 -29.06 3.83 16.66
CA GLY A 375 -30.40 4.33 17.00
C GLY A 375 -31.10 4.95 15.79
N SER A 376 -32.33 5.41 16.02
CA SER A 376 -33.11 6.15 15.03
C SER A 376 -32.35 7.38 14.51
N GLY A 377 -32.35 7.60 13.19
CA GLY A 377 -31.75 8.77 12.55
C GLY A 377 -30.22 8.74 12.46
N GLN A 378 -29.54 7.74 13.03
CA GLN A 378 -28.10 7.56 12.87
C GLN A 378 -27.77 6.89 11.54
N CYS A 379 -26.55 7.13 11.02
CA CYS A 379 -26.08 6.53 9.77
C CYS A 379 -24.97 5.50 10.00
N ILE A 380 -24.90 4.52 9.09
CA ILE A 380 -23.73 3.68 8.86
C ILE A 380 -23.19 4.05 7.47
N ILE A 381 -22.01 4.67 7.45
CA ILE A 381 -21.28 5.05 6.23
C ILE A 381 -20.15 4.07 5.93
N GLY A 382 -19.51 4.20 4.77
CA GLY A 382 -18.41 3.32 4.37
C GLY A 382 -18.89 1.92 3.96
N LEU A 383 -20.09 1.83 3.38
CA LEU A 383 -20.64 0.57 2.89
C LEU A 383 -20.30 0.40 1.42
N LYS A 384 -19.78 -0.78 1.04
CA LYS A 384 -19.57 -1.12 -0.37
C LYS A 384 -20.92 -1.09 -1.12
N PRO A 385 -21.00 -0.50 -2.32
CA PRO A 385 -22.21 -0.51 -3.13
C PRO A 385 -22.71 -1.94 -3.36
N GLY A 386 -24.02 -2.12 -3.28
CA GLY A 386 -24.65 -3.44 -3.33
C GLY A 386 -25.77 -3.61 -2.32
N LYS A 387 -26.28 -4.85 -2.23
CA LYS A 387 -27.39 -5.20 -1.35
C LYS A 387 -26.89 -5.47 0.06
N HIS A 388 -27.44 -4.75 1.03
CA HIS A 388 -27.24 -4.95 2.46
C HIS A 388 -28.57 -5.22 3.14
N THR A 389 -28.59 -6.06 4.18
CA THR A 389 -29.78 -6.35 4.96
C THR A 389 -29.76 -5.54 6.26
N ILE A 390 -30.77 -4.70 6.48
CA ILE A 390 -31.00 -3.99 7.74
C ILE A 390 -31.72 -4.95 8.68
N VAL A 391 -31.16 -5.14 9.86
CA VAL A 391 -31.71 -6.00 10.93
C VAL A 391 -32.08 -5.13 12.12
N PHE A 392 -33.33 -5.25 12.57
CA PHE A 392 -33.86 -4.56 13.74
C PHE A 392 -33.71 -5.42 14.99
N ASP A 393 -33.43 -4.80 16.14
CA ASP A 393 -33.39 -5.50 17.43
C ASP A 393 -34.80 -5.71 18.00
N GLU A 394 -34.97 -6.74 18.81
CA GLU A 394 -36.21 -6.92 19.58
C GLU A 394 -36.29 -5.89 20.71
N VAL A 395 -37.47 -5.28 20.85
CA VAL A 395 -37.77 -4.33 21.93
C VAL A 395 -38.91 -4.92 22.75
N SER A 396 -38.72 -5.02 24.07
CA SER A 396 -39.75 -5.56 24.98
C SER A 396 -41.08 -4.84 24.78
N SER A 397 -42.17 -5.61 24.68
CA SER A 397 -43.54 -5.13 24.49
C SER A 397 -43.85 -4.49 23.13
N LYS A 398 -43.03 -4.73 22.09
CA LYS A 398 -43.25 -4.25 20.72
C LYS A 398 -43.03 -5.34 19.67
N THR A 399 -43.76 -5.26 18.56
CA THR A 399 -43.55 -6.15 17.41
C THR A 399 -42.41 -5.63 16.56
N LYS A 400 -41.42 -6.49 16.31
CA LYS A 400 -40.20 -6.18 15.55
C LYS A 400 -40.54 -5.93 14.06
N PRO A 401 -39.99 -4.89 13.41
CA PRO A 401 -40.10 -4.70 11.97
C PRO A 401 -39.41 -5.83 11.20
N GLN A 402 -39.92 -6.19 10.01
CA GLN A 402 -39.22 -7.10 9.12
C GLN A 402 -37.87 -6.53 8.68
N ASN A 403 -36.90 -7.41 8.44
CA ASN A 403 -35.60 -7.01 7.91
C ASN A 403 -35.77 -6.38 6.51
N ILE A 404 -35.08 -5.28 6.26
CA ILE A 404 -35.21 -4.51 5.00
C ILE A 404 -33.94 -4.72 4.17
N GLN A 405 -34.09 -5.15 2.92
CA GLN A 405 -32.97 -5.20 1.98
C GLN A 405 -32.81 -3.83 1.32
N VAL A 406 -31.67 -3.18 1.55
CA VAL A 406 -31.31 -1.87 1.00
C VAL A 406 -30.20 -2.03 -0.03
N THR A 407 -30.35 -1.36 -1.18
CA THR A 407 -29.27 -1.28 -2.17
C THR A 407 -28.54 0.04 -1.97
N VAL A 408 -27.28 -0.05 -1.55
CA VAL A 408 -26.38 1.09 -1.36
C VAL A 408 -25.73 1.45 -2.69
N VAL A 409 -25.71 2.75 -3.00
CA VAL A 409 -25.03 3.33 -4.16
C VAL A 409 -23.85 4.15 -3.67
N ALA A 410 -22.75 4.13 -4.43
CA ALA A 410 -21.56 4.92 -4.14
C ALA A 410 -21.90 6.42 -4.06
N GLY A 411 -21.41 7.12 -3.02
CA GLY A 411 -21.62 8.55 -2.83
C GLY A 411 -22.99 8.95 -2.27
N GLU A 412 -23.92 8.02 -2.06
CA GLU A 412 -25.27 8.30 -1.57
C GLU A 412 -25.55 7.69 -0.19
N VAL A 413 -26.33 8.40 0.63
CA VAL A 413 -26.88 7.87 1.88
C VAL A 413 -28.35 7.51 1.66
N LYS A 414 -28.66 6.22 1.66
CA LYS A 414 -30.02 5.74 1.49
C LYS A 414 -30.77 5.72 2.82
N THR A 415 -31.93 6.35 2.87
CA THR A 415 -32.75 6.43 4.08
C THR A 415 -33.90 5.42 4.02
N GLU A 416 -34.00 4.54 5.01
CA GLU A 416 -35.08 3.56 5.17
C GLU A 416 -35.84 3.81 6.47
N THR A 417 -37.07 3.30 6.58
CA THR A 417 -37.89 3.46 7.80
C THR A 417 -38.33 2.12 8.37
N GLY A 418 -38.04 1.89 9.66
CA GLY A 418 -38.51 0.74 10.42
C GLY A 418 -39.63 1.13 11.39
N LYS A 419 -40.78 0.46 11.34
CA LYS A 419 -41.92 0.74 12.22
C LYS A 419 -42.15 -0.40 13.21
N TYR A 420 -41.96 -0.14 14.49
CA TYR A 420 -42.35 -1.04 15.57
C TYR A 420 -43.82 -0.79 15.92
N THR A 421 -44.63 -1.84 15.95
CA THR A 421 -46.07 -1.76 16.33
C THR A 421 -46.28 -2.27 17.74
#